data_AF-A0A960U6I9-F1
#
_entry.id   AF-A0A960U6I9-F1
#
_cell.length_a   1.000
_cell.length_b   1.000
_cell.length_c   1.000
_cell.angle_alpha   90.00
_cell.angle_beta   90.00
_cell.angle_gamma   90.00
#
_symmetry.space_group_name_H-M   'P 1'
#
loop_
_entity.id
_entity.type
_entity.pdbx_description
1 polymer ?
#
loop_
_entity_poly.entity_id
_entity_poly.type
_entity_poly.pdbx_seq_one_letter_code
_entity_poly.pdbx_strand_id
1 'polypeptide(L)'
;MNNVNSDKFLKTSTIGFAYHEILTDTTGKPVDFRFLDANLYFEKLSGLKLSLILGKTASSLFPPYQEELKNWIGILAKVALQGGVETIEQYIPGLDKWLEVQLYSNEKGYCTTLLIDITERKIVEEKLLFQLTLQKHIAGASSELAAV
;
A
#
# COMPACT_ATOMS: atom_id res chain seq x y z
N MET A 1 18.51 22.39 -7.83
CA MET A 1 18.61 21.63 -9.09
C MET A 1 17.21 21.18 -9.50
N ASN A 2 16.72 21.71 -10.63
CA ASN A 2 15.63 21.29 -11.52
C ASN A 2 14.32 20.75 -10.90
N ASN A 3 13.47 21.66 -10.41
CA ASN A 3 12.09 21.38 -10.02
C ASN A 3 11.09 21.73 -11.14
N VAL A 4 11.26 21.14 -12.33
CA VAL A 4 10.39 21.39 -13.49
C VAL A 4 9.84 20.05 -13.99
N ASN A 5 8.65 19.67 -13.51
CA ASN A 5 7.67 18.67 -14.02
C ASN A 5 7.22 17.53 -13.10
N SER A 6 7.84 17.32 -11.93
CA SER A 6 7.39 16.28 -10.98
C SER A 6 5.92 16.48 -10.54
N ASP A 7 5.56 17.70 -10.15
CA ASP A 7 4.19 18.04 -9.72
C ASP A 7 3.14 17.83 -10.81
N LYS A 8 3.47 18.18 -12.06
CA LYS A 8 2.53 18.06 -13.18
C LYS A 8 2.33 16.59 -13.56
N PHE A 9 3.42 15.83 -13.60
CA PHE A 9 3.38 14.40 -13.89
C PHE A 9 2.58 13.63 -12.85
N LEU A 10 2.84 13.86 -11.56
CA LEU A 10 2.14 13.17 -10.47
C LEU A 10 0.65 13.51 -10.45
N LYS A 11 0.26 14.74 -10.81
CA LYS A 11 -1.16 15.12 -10.91
C LYS A 11 -1.93 14.40 -12.02
N THR A 12 -1.27 14.01 -13.11
CA THR A 12 -1.89 13.29 -14.24
C THR A 12 -1.61 11.78 -14.25
N SER A 13 -0.84 11.29 -13.28
CA SER A 13 -0.40 9.90 -13.23
C SER A 13 -1.55 8.94 -12.85
N THR A 14 -1.50 7.73 -13.40
CA THR A 14 -2.33 6.58 -12.98
C THR A 14 -1.73 5.84 -11.79
N ILE A 15 -0.79 6.45 -11.09
CA ILE A 15 -0.17 5.95 -9.86
C ILE A 15 -0.62 6.86 -8.73
N GLY A 16 -1.12 6.27 -7.65
CA GLY A 16 -1.47 7.04 -6.44
C GLY A 16 -0.18 7.47 -5.74
N PHE A 17 -0.05 8.73 -5.38
CA PHE A 17 1.12 9.29 -4.70
C PHE A 17 0.69 9.90 -3.38
N ALA A 18 1.45 9.63 -2.31
CA ALA A 18 1.38 10.39 -1.07
C ALA A 18 2.76 10.54 -0.42
N TYR A 19 3.00 11.67 0.22
CA TYR A 19 4.21 12.01 0.95
C TYR A 19 3.88 12.19 2.43
N HIS A 20 4.71 11.58 3.29
CA HIS A 20 4.46 11.47 4.72
C HIS A 20 5.66 11.95 5.53
N GLU A 21 5.37 12.61 6.65
CA GLU A 21 6.31 12.91 7.73
C GLU A 21 6.10 11.91 8.87
N ILE A 22 7.17 11.27 9.33
CA ILE A 22 7.11 10.38 10.50
C ILE A 22 7.24 11.21 11.77
N LEU A 23 6.31 11.02 12.70
CA LEU A 23 6.31 11.67 13.99
C LEU A 23 6.89 10.72 15.04
N THR A 24 7.91 11.19 15.76
CA THR A 24 8.57 10.42 16.83
C THR A 24 8.33 11.05 18.20
N ASP A 25 8.35 10.23 19.25
CA ASP A 25 8.38 10.72 20.63
C ASP A 25 9.77 11.28 21.01
N THR A 26 9.92 11.70 22.28
CA THR A 26 11.18 12.24 22.83
C THR A 26 12.33 11.25 22.86
N THR A 27 12.04 9.95 22.73
CA THR A 27 13.04 8.88 22.68
C THR A 27 13.44 8.52 21.24
N GLY A 28 12.82 9.16 20.25
CA GLY A 28 13.02 8.87 18.83
C GLY A 28 12.21 7.68 18.34
N LYS A 29 11.27 7.15 19.13
CA LYS A 29 10.40 6.06 18.71
C LYS A 29 9.28 6.61 17.81
N PRO A 30 9.00 6.00 16.64
CA PRO A 30 7.89 6.41 15.79
C PRO A 30 6.55 6.14 16.49
N VAL A 31 5.70 7.16 16.52
CA VAL A 31 4.39 7.11 17.20
C VAL A 31 3.22 7.44 16.27
N ASP A 32 3.46 8.14 15.17
CA ASP A 32 2.44 8.50 14.18
C ASP A 32 3.09 8.91 12.85
N PHE A 33 2.30 9.26 11.86
CA PHE A 33 2.75 9.96 10.66
C PHE A 33 1.72 10.99 10.20
N ARG A 34 2.17 11.97 9.42
CA ARG A 34 1.34 13.06 8.88
C ARG A 34 1.38 13.04 7.36
N PHE A 35 0.22 13.18 6.73
CA PHE A 35 0.11 13.36 5.29
C PHE A 35 0.54 14.79 4.92
N LEU A 36 1.62 14.94 4.16
CA LEU A 36 2.12 16.24 3.71
C LEU A 36 1.60 16.61 2.32
N ASP A 37 1.54 15.63 1.42
CA ASP A 37 1.05 15.82 0.06
C ASP A 37 0.47 14.51 -0.49
N ALA A 38 -0.44 14.61 -1.46
CA ALA A 38 -0.99 13.47 -2.18
C ALA A 38 -1.69 13.91 -3.47
N ASN A 39 -1.75 13.01 -4.47
CA ASN A 39 -2.43 13.28 -5.73
C ASN A 39 -3.88 12.76 -5.75
N LEU A 40 -4.68 13.20 -6.73
CA LEU A 40 -6.09 12.77 -6.85
C LEU A 40 -6.23 11.26 -7.10
N TYR A 41 -5.23 10.63 -7.74
CA TYR A 41 -5.27 9.19 -7.96
C TYR A 41 -5.09 8.41 -6.66
N PHE A 42 -4.33 8.93 -5.70
CA PHE A 42 -4.25 8.38 -4.35
C PHE A 42 -5.61 8.39 -3.66
N GLU A 43 -6.35 9.50 -3.72
CA GLU A 43 -7.72 9.57 -3.18
C GLU A 43 -8.62 8.51 -3.84
N LYS A 44 -8.50 8.33 -5.17
CA LYS A 44 -9.27 7.32 -5.90
C LYS A 44 -8.94 5.89 -5.45
N LEU A 45 -7.66 5.57 -5.24
CA LEU A 45 -7.22 4.21 -4.89
C LEU A 45 -7.39 3.87 -3.41
N SER A 46 -7.17 4.84 -2.51
CA SER A 46 -7.27 4.64 -1.07
C SER A 46 -8.66 4.92 -0.50
N GLY A 47 -9.48 5.69 -1.22
CA GLY A 47 -10.78 6.18 -0.74
C GLY A 47 -10.67 7.36 0.22
N LEU A 48 -9.44 7.82 0.51
CA LEU A 48 -9.18 8.89 1.46
C LEU A 48 -9.27 10.26 0.77
N LYS A 49 -10.23 11.08 1.21
CA LYS A 49 -10.40 12.43 0.68
C LYS A 49 -9.19 13.31 1.00
N LEU A 50 -8.53 13.86 -0.03
CA LEU A 50 -7.35 14.71 0.13
C LEU A 50 -7.61 15.89 1.07
N SER A 51 -8.77 16.53 0.91
CA SER A 51 -9.22 17.65 1.75
C SER A 51 -9.36 17.30 3.23
N LEU A 52 -9.49 16.02 3.57
CA LEU A 52 -9.63 15.56 4.95
C LEU A 52 -8.31 15.07 5.54
N ILE A 53 -7.37 14.59 4.72
CA ILE A 53 -6.13 13.96 5.19
C ILE A 53 -4.93 14.90 5.24
N LEU A 54 -4.82 15.86 4.31
CA LEU A 54 -3.63 16.70 4.21
C LEU A 54 -3.40 17.52 5.49
N GLY A 55 -2.17 17.50 5.99
CA GLY A 55 -1.73 18.12 7.23
C GLY A 55 -2.15 17.40 8.51
N LYS A 56 -2.95 16.32 8.42
CA LYS A 56 -3.45 15.60 9.60
C LYS A 56 -2.63 14.36 9.89
N THR A 57 -2.62 13.96 11.16
CA THR A 57 -1.95 12.72 11.58
C THR A 57 -2.86 11.53 11.41
N ALA A 58 -2.28 10.37 11.12
CA ALA A 58 -3.05 9.17 10.86
C ALA A 58 -3.85 8.71 12.09
N SER A 59 -3.33 8.90 13.31
CA SER A 59 -4.10 8.62 14.55
C SER A 59 -5.35 9.49 14.70
N SER A 60 -5.31 10.73 14.21
CA SER A 60 -6.48 11.63 14.25
C SER A 60 -7.54 11.27 13.20
N LEU A 61 -7.10 10.68 12.08
CA LEU A 61 -7.95 10.32 10.95
C LEU A 61 -8.64 8.97 11.13
N PHE A 62 -7.97 8.02 11.78
CA PHE A 62 -8.44 6.65 11.93
C PHE A 62 -8.53 6.18 13.40
N PRO A 63 -9.28 6.88 14.29
CA PRO A 63 -9.38 6.48 15.69
C PRO A 63 -9.80 5.02 15.93
N PRO A 64 -10.74 4.42 15.17
CA PRO A 64 -11.14 3.02 15.39
C PRO A 64 -10.11 1.96 14.94
N TYR A 65 -9.12 2.33 14.13
CA TYR A 65 -8.22 1.38 13.43
C TYR A 65 -6.79 1.44 13.98
N GLN A 66 -6.64 1.51 15.31
CA GLN A 66 -5.34 1.73 15.95
C GLN A 66 -4.34 0.60 15.69
N GLU A 67 -4.78 -0.65 15.59
CA GLU A 67 -3.87 -1.78 15.36
C GLU A 67 -3.36 -1.81 13.91
N GLU A 68 -4.24 -1.60 12.93
CA GLU A 68 -3.85 -1.42 11.54
C GLU A 68 -2.92 -0.21 11.39
N LEU A 69 -3.24 0.87 12.10
CA LEU A 69 -2.44 2.07 12.09
C LEU A 69 -1.02 1.84 12.65
N LYS A 70 -0.88 1.09 13.75
CA LYS A 70 0.44 0.72 14.29
C LYS A 70 1.29 -0.03 13.27
N ASN A 71 0.67 -0.94 12.50
CA ASN A 71 1.37 -1.65 11.43
C ASN A 71 1.87 -0.67 10.35
N TRP A 72 1.02 0.26 9.92
CA TRP A 72 1.39 1.29 8.96
C TRP A 72 2.49 2.23 9.46
N ILE A 73 2.41 2.68 10.71
CA ILE A 73 3.45 3.48 11.35
C ILE A 73 4.77 2.71 11.34
N GLY A 74 4.77 1.42 11.69
CA GLY A 74 5.96 0.58 11.70
C GLY A 74 6.62 0.46 10.32
N ILE A 75 5.84 0.17 9.29
CA ILE A 75 6.33 0.00 7.91
C ILE A 75 6.88 1.33 7.38
N LEU A 76 6.11 2.42 7.49
CA LEU A 76 6.53 3.74 7.04
C LEU A 76 7.78 4.24 7.78
N ALA A 77 7.81 4.07 9.11
CA ALA A 77 8.93 4.52 9.93
C ALA A 77 10.20 3.72 9.66
N LYS A 78 10.11 2.41 9.43
CA LYS A 78 11.26 1.59 9.05
C LYS A 78 11.93 2.16 7.80
N VAL A 79 11.16 2.40 6.73
CA VAL A 79 11.68 2.96 5.48
C VAL A 79 12.18 4.40 5.67
N ALA A 80 11.44 5.25 6.39
CA ALA A 80 11.81 6.65 6.61
C ALA A 80 13.08 6.82 7.45
N LEU A 81 13.33 5.94 8.43
CA LEU A 81 14.43 6.10 9.39
C LEU A 81 15.68 5.35 8.95
N GLN A 82 15.53 4.22 8.26
CA GLN A 82 16.63 3.38 7.78
C GLN A 82 17.00 3.67 6.33
N GLY A 83 16.11 4.35 5.58
CA GLY A 83 16.23 4.53 4.15
C GLY A 83 15.79 3.29 3.36
N GLY A 84 15.92 3.36 2.03
CA GLY A 84 15.67 2.23 1.13
C GLY A 84 14.27 2.21 0.53
N VAL A 85 13.90 1.03 0.02
CA VAL A 85 12.64 0.77 -0.68
C VAL A 85 12.00 -0.48 -0.10
N GLU A 86 10.69 -0.44 0.11
CA GLU A 86 9.89 -1.60 0.50
C GLU A 86 8.66 -1.71 -0.42
N THR A 87 8.17 -2.92 -0.67
CA THR A 87 6.97 -3.13 -1.46
C THR A 87 6.11 -4.16 -0.77
N ILE A 88 4.84 -3.83 -0.58
CA ILE A 88 3.85 -4.69 0.04
C ILE A 88 2.59 -4.73 -0.81
N GLU A 89 1.81 -5.78 -0.66
CA GLU A 89 0.47 -5.86 -1.25
C GLU A 89 -0.57 -5.76 -0.14
N GLN A 90 -1.59 -4.94 -0.34
CA GLN A 90 -2.68 -4.77 0.60
C GLN A 90 -4.02 -4.80 -0.11
N TYR A 91 -4.96 -5.56 0.43
CA TYR A 91 -6.36 -5.48 0.04
C TYR A 91 -7.07 -4.35 0.80
N ILE A 92 -7.85 -3.55 0.07
CA ILE A 92 -8.67 -2.46 0.59
C ILE A 92 -10.14 -2.89 0.54
N PRO A 93 -10.73 -3.36 1.66
CA PRO A 93 -12.07 -3.96 1.65
C PRO A 93 -13.16 -3.00 1.18
N GLY A 94 -13.08 -1.71 1.58
CA GLY A 94 -14.09 -0.71 1.23
C GLY A 94 -14.15 -0.35 -0.26
N LEU A 95 -13.13 -0.73 -1.04
CA LEU A 95 -13.04 -0.45 -2.48
C LEU A 95 -12.95 -1.72 -3.33
N ASP A 96 -12.92 -2.89 -2.70
CA ASP A 96 -12.66 -4.18 -3.35
C ASP A 96 -11.45 -4.14 -4.30
N LYS A 97 -10.32 -3.65 -3.76
CA LYS A 97 -9.09 -3.46 -4.53
C LYS A 97 -7.89 -4.10 -3.86
N TRP A 98 -7.06 -4.77 -4.66
CA TRP A 98 -5.71 -5.10 -4.27
C TRP A 98 -4.76 -4.00 -4.75
N LEU A 99 -4.01 -3.44 -3.81
CA LEU A 99 -3.03 -2.41 -4.08
C LEU A 99 -1.63 -2.95 -3.80
N GLU A 100 -0.72 -2.73 -4.74
CA GLU A 100 0.71 -2.76 -4.47
C GLU A 100 1.12 -1.39 -3.95
N VAL A 101 1.74 -1.37 -2.76
CA VAL A 101 2.21 -0.16 -2.08
C VAL A 101 3.73 -0.19 -2.08
N GLN A 102 4.32 0.71 -2.86
CA GLN A 102 5.76 0.90 -2.89
C GLN A 102 6.13 2.07 -1.98
N LEU A 103 7.06 1.85 -1.07
CA LEU A 103 7.52 2.83 -0.08
C LEU A 103 8.97 3.18 -0.36
N TYR A 104 9.31 4.46 -0.34
CA TYR A 104 10.70 4.91 -0.43
C TYR A 104 10.97 6.14 0.42
N SER A 105 12.22 6.27 0.88
CA SER A 105 12.68 7.44 1.63
C SER A 105 13.87 8.08 0.92
N ASN A 106 13.67 9.31 0.48
CA ASN A 106 14.74 10.16 -0.09
C ASN A 106 15.37 11.08 0.98
N GLU A 107 14.70 11.22 2.13
CA GLU A 107 15.10 12.08 3.24
C GLU A 107 14.71 11.41 4.55
N LYS A 108 15.63 11.40 5.52
CA LYS A 108 15.41 10.76 6.82
C LYS A 108 14.23 11.39 7.54
N GLY A 109 13.32 10.56 8.04
CA GLY A 109 12.10 11.00 8.72
C GLY A 109 10.91 11.22 7.77
N TYR A 110 11.13 11.08 6.45
CA TYR A 110 10.08 11.17 5.46
C TYR A 110 9.96 9.90 4.63
N CYS A 111 8.74 9.61 4.21
CA CYS A 111 8.43 8.47 3.37
C CYS A 111 7.45 8.86 2.27
N THR A 112 7.67 8.34 1.07
CA THR A 112 6.73 8.44 -0.03
C THR A 112 6.10 7.09 -0.30
N THR A 113 4.81 7.07 -0.57
CA THR A 113 4.06 5.87 -0.97
C THR A 113 3.54 6.02 -2.38
N LEU A 114 3.74 4.99 -3.20
CA LEU A 114 3.09 4.83 -4.50
C LEU A 114 2.09 3.68 -4.43
N LEU A 115 0.87 3.93 -4.88
CA LEU A 115 -0.22 2.96 -4.95
C LEU A 115 -0.45 2.55 -6.41
N ILE A 116 -0.43 1.26 -6.65
CA ILE A 116 -0.68 0.65 -7.96
C ILE A 116 -1.82 -0.36 -7.80
N ASP A 117 -2.85 -0.24 -8.62
CA ASP A 117 -3.95 -1.20 -8.64
C ASP A 117 -3.50 -2.49 -9.31
N ILE A 118 -3.47 -3.57 -8.55
CA ILE A 118 -3.08 -4.92 -9.00
C ILE A 118 -4.28 -5.89 -8.94
N THR A 119 -5.50 -5.36 -8.86
CA THR A 119 -6.71 -6.17 -8.71
C THR A 119 -6.90 -7.15 -9.86
N GLU A 120 -6.69 -6.71 -11.10
CA GLU A 120 -6.77 -7.59 -12.27
C GLU A 120 -5.73 -8.71 -12.22
N ARG A 121 -4.50 -8.38 -11.81
CA ARG A 121 -3.43 -9.37 -11.59
C ARG A 121 -3.86 -10.43 -10.59
N LYS A 122 -4.43 -10.02 -9.45
CA LYS A 122 -4.89 -10.93 -8.40
C LYS A 122 -6.04 -11.82 -8.83
N ILE A 123 -7.00 -11.29 -9.59
CA ILE A 123 -8.13 -12.09 -10.14
C ILE A 123 -7.60 -13.17 -11.09
N VAL A 124 -6.63 -12.84 -11.94
CA VAL A 124 -6.02 -13.82 -12.87
C VAL A 124 -5.23 -14.88 -12.11
N GLU A 125 -4.44 -14.48 -11.10
CA GLU A 125 -3.69 -15.40 -10.23
C GLU A 125 -4.63 -16.39 -9.53
N GLU A 126 -5.73 -15.91 -8.94
CA GLU A 126 -6.71 -16.75 -8.24
C GLU A 126 -7.37 -17.75 -9.19
N LYS A 127 -7.78 -17.29 -10.39
CA LYS A 127 -8.37 -18.17 -11.41
C LYS A 127 -7.40 -19.27 -11.83
N LEU A 128 -6.13 -18.95 -11.99
CA LEU A 128 -5.10 -19.92 -12.35
C LEU A 128 -4.88 -20.94 -11.23
N LEU A 129 -4.81 -20.49 -9.97
CA LEU A 129 -4.68 -21.37 -8.81
C LEU A 129 -5.87 -22.32 -8.68
N PHE A 130 -7.09 -21.83 -8.89
CA PHE A 130 -8.29 -22.65 -8.90
C PHE A 130 -8.22 -23.75 -9.97
N GLN A 131 -7.85 -23.39 -11.21
CA GLN A 131 -7.68 -24.36 -12.29
C GLN A 131 -6.63 -25.43 -11.98
N LEU A 132 -5.47 -25.04 -11.46
CA LEU A 132 -4.41 -25.98 -11.05
C LEU A 132 -4.87 -26.92 -9.93
N THR A 133 -5.68 -26.39 -9.01
CA THR A 133 -6.25 -27.18 -7.91
C THR A 133 -7.22 -28.24 -8.44
N LEU A 134 -8.12 -27.88 -9.35
CA LEU A 134 -9.03 -28.84 -9.98
C LEU A 134 -8.28 -29.94 -10.74
N GLN A 135 -7.25 -29.57 -11.51
CA GLN A 135 -6.43 -30.54 -12.25
C GLN A 135 -5.76 -31.56 -11.33
N LYS A 136 -5.20 -31.12 -10.18
CA LYS A 136 -4.59 -32.02 -9.20
C LYS A 136 -5.60 -33.02 -8.61
N HIS A 137 -6.81 -32.56 -8.28
CA HIS A 137 -7.85 -33.44 -7.73
C HIS A 137 -8.32 -34.48 -8.75
N ILE A 138 -8.52 -34.09 -10.01
CA ILE A 138 -8.91 -35.01 -11.10
C ILE A 138 -7.82 -36.06 -11.35
N ALA A 139 -6.56 -35.66 -11.40
CA ALA A 139 -5.43 -36.57 -11.59
C ALA A 139 -5.29 -37.58 -10.44
N GLY A 140 -5.43 -37.13 -9.18
CA GLY A 140 -5.40 -37.99 -8.01
C GLY A 140 -6.52 -39.05 -7.99
N ALA A 141 -7.76 -38.63 -8.26
CA ALA A 141 -8.90 -39.54 -8.33
C ALA A 141 -8.75 -40.58 -9.47
N SER A 142 -8.15 -40.19 -10.59
CA SER A 142 -7.91 -41.10 -11.73
C SER A 142 -6.81 -42.13 -11.42
N SER A 143 -5.79 -41.77 -10.64
CA SER A 143 -4.73 -42.70 -10.23
C SER A 143 -5.21 -43.75 -9.21
N GLU A 144 -6.16 -43.42 -8.34
CA GLU A 144 -6.77 -44.37 -7.40
C GLU A 144 -7.70 -45.36 -8.12
N LEU A 145 -8.46 -44.90 -9.12
CA LEU A 145 -9.31 -45.76 -9.95
C LEU A 145 -8.51 -46.74 -10.83
N ALA A 146 -7.28 -46.40 -11.22
CA ALA A 146 -6.42 -47.26 -12.03
C ALA A 146 -5.62 -48.29 -11.19
N ALA A 147 -5.64 -48.18 -9.87
CA ALA A 147 -4.95 -49.08 -8.95
C ALA A 147 -5.86 -50.19 -8.37
N VAL A 148 -7.12 -50.26 -8.80
CA VAL A 148 -8.13 -51.29 -8.45
C VAL A 148 -8.39 -52.16 -9.68
#